data_AF-A0A379X079-F1
#
_entry.id   AF-A0A379X079-F1
#
_cell.length_a   1.000
_cell.length_b   1.000
_cell.length_c   1.000
_cell.angle_alpha   90.00
_cell.angle_beta   90.00
_cell.angle_gamma   90.00
#
_symmetry.space_group_name_H-M   'P 1'
#
loop_
_entity.id
_entity.type
_entity.pdbx_description
1 polymer ?
#
loop_
_entity_poly.entity_id
_entity_poly.type
_entity_poly.pdbx_seq_one_letter_code
_entity_poly.pdbx_strand_id
1 'polypeptide(L)' 'MLIVGKENQVEYRPVELGQMVDGLRVVTQGVQPGEKIILKGLVRPGMTVAPRLVPMRQNMTRQTDRDID' A
#
# COMPACT_ATOMS: atom_id res chain seq x y z
N MET A 1 8.97 -4.56 -1.53
CA MET A 1 7.69 -4.00 -2.02
C MET A 1 7.64 -4.13 -3.53
N LEU A 2 6.47 -4.43 -4.10
CA LEU A 2 6.26 -4.37 -5.55
C LEU A 2 5.48 -3.11 -5.89
N ILE A 3 6.03 -2.30 -6.78
CA ILE A 3 5.45 -1.01 -7.19
C ILE A 3 5.11 -1.05 -8.69
N VAL A 4 4.14 -0.24 -9.09
CA VAL A 4 3.84 0.00 -10.50
C VAL A 4 4.62 1.23 -10.92
N GLY A 5 5.69 0.99 -11.68
CA GLY A 5 6.59 2.00 -12.21
C GLY A 5 6.07 2.66 -13.48
N LYS A 6 7.00 3.23 -14.25
CA LYS A 6 6.70 3.83 -15.55
C LYS A 6 6.14 2.77 -16.51
N GLU A 7 5.27 3.21 -17.41
CA GLU A 7 4.64 2.34 -18.42
C GLU A 7 3.91 1.11 -17.83
N ASN A 8 3.51 1.20 -16.56
CA ASN A 8 2.94 0.11 -15.77
C ASN A 8 3.84 -1.14 -15.66
N GLN A 9 5.16 -0.98 -15.72
CA GLN A 9 6.08 -2.06 -15.42
C GLN A 9 6.18 -2.28 -13.90
N VAL A 10 6.16 -3.53 -13.47
CA VAL A 10 6.34 -3.90 -12.05
C VAL A 10 7.82 -3.81 -11.69
N GLU A 11 8.12 -3.08 -10.62
CA GLU A 11 9.48 -2.97 -10.09
C GLU A 11 9.54 -3.51 -8.66
N TYR A 12 10.68 -4.10 -8.31
CA TYR A 12 10.98 -4.44 -6.92
C TYR A 12 11.64 -3.27 -6.23
N ARG A 13 11.19 -2.97 -5.01
CA ARG A 13 11.79 -1.97 -4.15
C ARG A 13 12.04 -2.49 -2.73
N PRO A 14 13.28 -2.44 -2.22
CA PRO A 14 13.54 -2.60 -0.80
C PRO A 14 12.77 -1.56 0.01
N VAL A 15 12.22 -1.95 1.16
CA VAL A 15 11.54 -1.03 2.07
C VAL A 15 11.97 -1.33 3.50
N GLU A 16 12.00 -0.29 4.34
CA GLU A 16 12.16 -0.45 5.78
C GLU A 16 10.78 -0.38 6.44
N LEU A 17 10.53 -1.32 7.34
CA LEU A 17 9.26 -1.47 8.02
C LEU A 17 9.37 -0.99 9.46
N GLY A 18 8.38 -0.22 9.90
CA GLY A 18 8.23 0.23 11.27
C GLY A 18 7.18 -0.56 12.05
N GLN A 19 6.57 0.12 13.01
CA GLN A 19 5.50 -0.40 13.86
C GLN A 19 4.20 -0.71 13.09
N MET A 20 3.34 -1.49 13.71
CA MET A 20 1.95 -1.67 13.28
C MET A 20 1.07 -0.60 13.93
N VAL A 21 0.19 0.04 13.16
CA VAL A 21 -0.79 1.03 13.64
C VAL A 21 -2.13 0.74 12.97
N ASP A 22 -3.20 0.60 13.74
CA ASP A 22 -4.57 0.33 13.24
C ASP A 22 -4.69 -0.87 12.27
N GLY A 23 -3.87 -1.90 12.50
CA GLY A 23 -3.80 -3.10 11.65
C GLY A 23 -3.02 -2.90 10.35
N LEU A 24 -2.37 -1.76 10.16
CA LEU A 24 -1.52 -1.43 9.01
C LEU A 24 -0.04 -1.38 9.42
N ARG A 25 0.86 -1.72 8.51
CA ARG A 25 2.31 -1.62 8.72
C ARG A 25 2.80 -0.25 8.26
N VAL A 26 3.48 0.48 9.14
CA VAL A 26 4.19 1.71 8.77
C VAL A 26 5.39 1.34 7.91
N VAL A 27 5.55 2.04 6.78
CA VAL A 27 6.77 1.96 5.96
C VAL A 27 7.59 3.22 6.23
N THR A 28 8.77 3.07 6.80
CA THR A 28 9.61 4.20 7.23
C THR A 28 10.49 4.71 6.11
N GLN A 29 10.90 3.85 5.16
CA GLN A 29 11.73 4.20 4.00
C GLN A 29 11.38 3.33 2.78
N GLY A 30 11.70 3.84 1.58
CA GLY A 30 11.67 3.07 0.33
C GLY A 30 10.40 3.19 -0.50
N VAL A 31 9.40 3.96 -0.09
CA VAL A 31 8.24 4.34 -0.93
C VAL A 31 7.95 5.82 -0.77
N GLN A 32 7.50 6.45 -1.84
CA GLN A 32 7.19 7.87 -1.89
C GLN A 32 5.67 8.11 -1.95
N PRO A 33 5.17 9.26 -1.45
CA PRO A 33 3.78 9.64 -1.61
C PRO A 33 3.34 9.62 -3.08
N GLY A 34 2.16 9.07 -3.35
CA GLY A 34 1.60 8.97 -4.70
C GLY A 34 2.06 7.75 -5.50
N GLU A 35 3.02 6.96 -5.02
CA GLU A 35 3.38 5.70 -5.66
C GLU A 35 2.27 4.66 -5.53
N LYS A 36 2.12 3.84 -6.58
CA LYS A 36 1.16 2.73 -6.63
C LYS A 36 1.88 1.45 -6.27
N ILE A 37 1.37 0.73 -5.27
CA ILE A 37 1.87 -0.58 -4.87
C ILE A 37 0.94 -1.71 -5.35
N ILE A 38 1.49 -2.92 -5.49
CA ILE A 38 0.69 -4.11 -5.76
C ILE A 38 0.15 -4.66 -4.45
N LEU A 39 -1.18 -4.67 -4.31
CA LEU A 39 -1.87 -5.23 -3.13
C LEU A 39 -2.09 -6.75 -3.25
N LYS A 40 -2.46 -7.23 -4.44
CA LYS A 40 -2.77 -8.65 -4.71
C LYS A 40 -2.58 -9.00 -6.18
N GLY A 41 -2.39 -10.29 -6.46
CA GLY A 41 -2.22 -10.85 -7.80
C GLY A 41 -0.89 -11.58 -7.98
N LEU A 42 -0.78 -12.42 -9.01
CA LEU A 42 0.46 -13.11 -9.35
C LEU A 42 1.26 -12.26 -10.34
N VAL A 43 2.25 -11.55 -9.83
CA VAL A 43 3.13 -10.67 -10.62
C VAL A 43 4.59 -10.86 -10.22
N ARG A 44 5.49 -10.52 -11.13
CA ARG A 44 6.95 -10.52 -10.95
C ARG A 44 7.55 -9.22 -11.49
N PRO A 45 8.71 -8.78 -10.98
CA PRO A 45 9.43 -7.65 -11.55
C PRO A 45 9.65 -7.80 -13.06
N GLY A 46 9.54 -6.69 -13.79
CA GLY A 46 9.66 -6.64 -15.25
C GLY A 46 8.35 -6.87 -16.01
N MET A 47 7.32 -7.43 -15.39
CA MET A 47 6.01 -7.60 -16.03
C MET A 47 5.30 -6.25 -16.22
N THR A 48 4.73 -6.04 -17.40
CA THR A 48 3.75 -4.96 -17.60
C THR A 48 2.37 -5.41 -17.11
N VAL A 49 1.68 -4.52 -16.39
CA VAL A 49 0.36 -4.82 -15.81
C VAL A 49 -0.69 -3.79 -16.24
N ALA A 50 -1.96 -4.18 -16.20
CA ALA A 50 -3.11 -3.28 -16.29
C ALA A 50 -3.77 -3.20 -14.91
N PRO A 51 -3.31 -2.31 -14.00
CA PRO A 51 -3.73 -2.33 -12.62
C PRO A 51 -5.15 -1.80 -12.44
N ARG A 52 -5.95 -2.47 -11.59
CA ARG A 52 -7.19 -1.90 -11.06
C ARG A 52 -6.89 -1.12 -9.79
N LEU A 53 -7.05 0.20 -9.83
CA LEU A 53 -6.87 1.04 -8.65
C LEU A 53 -7.99 0.79 -7.65
N VAL A 54 -7.62 0.66 -6.38
CA VAL A 54 -8.54 0.56 -5.24
C VAL A 54 -8.10 1.57 -4.18
N PRO A 55 -9.03 2.28 -3.53
CA PRO A 55 -8.66 3.14 -2.41
C PRO A 55 -8.14 2.26 -1.27
N MET A 56 -7.04 2.67 -0.66
CA MET A 56 -6.65 2.09 0.63
C MET A 56 -7.74 2.46 1.63
N ARG A 57 -8.36 1.46 2.27
CA ARG A 57 -9.31 1.74 3.35
C ARG A 57 -8.51 2.32 4.51
N GLN A 58 -8.76 3.58 4.84
CA GLN A 58 -8.42 4.06 6.16
C GLN A 58 -9.37 3.34 7.10
N ASN A 59 -8.83 2.46 7.96
CA ASN A 59 -9.57 2.03 9.14
C ASN A 59 -9.73 3.29 10.00
N MET A 60 -10.78 4.06 9.74
CA MET A 60 -11.14 5.21 10.54
C MET A 60 -11.68 4.65 11.84
N THR A 61 -10.83 4.46 12.84
CA THR A 61 -11.27 4.27 14.23
C THR A 61 -11.98 5.55 14.66
N ARG A 62 -13.26 5.68 14.31
CA ARG A 62 -14.24 6.63 14.88
C ARG A 62 -15.62 5.97 14.93
N GLN A 63 -15.72 4.84 15.61
CA GLN A 63 -16.96 4.26 16.10
C GLN A 63 -16.49 3.22 17.13
N THR A 64 -16.24 3.60 18.39
CA THR A 64 -17.23 3.40 19.49
C THR A 64 -17.17 4.42 20.65
N ASP A 65 -16.42 5.52 20.59
CA ASP A 65 -16.32 6.47 21.73
C ASP A 65 -17.34 7.62 21.74
N ARG A 66 -18.43 7.54 20.95
CA ARG A 66 -19.46 8.61 20.88
C ARG A 66 -20.90 8.16 21.10
N ASP A 67 -21.11 6.94 21.57
CA ASP A 67 -22.46 6.41 21.85
C ASP A 67 -22.71 6.16 23.35
N ILE A 68 -21.95 6.82 24.23
CA ILE A 68 -22.30 6.95 25.66
C ILE A 68 -22.26 8.44 26.02
N ASP A 69 -23.31 9.15 25.60
CA ASP A 69 -23.91 10.29 26.29
C ASP A 69 -25.37 9.92 26.62
#